data_AF-A0A3D5NP95-F1
#
_entry.id   AF-A0A3D5NP95-F1
#
_cell.length_a   1.000
_cell.length_b   1.000
_cell.length_c   1.000
_cell.angle_alpha   90.00
_cell.angle_beta   90.00
_cell.angle_gamma   90.00
#
_symmetry.space_group_name_H-M   'P 1'
#
loop_
_entity.id
_entity.type
_entity.pdbx_description
1 polymer ?
#
loop_
_entity_poly.entity_id
_entity_poly.type
_entity_poly.pdbx_seq_one_letter_code
_entity_poly.pdbx_strand_id
1 'polypeptide(L)'
;DAFFYALINEVGGAEVFNKAMTFDAATWKGPEMTKVFELVGELVKYNHVDTVAQANNEGFTKNQQLVLDNKALFIPNGTWLPGEMEAAPRAEGFEWGFSALPAVEEGGDRYSYTFFEQMYIPEGAKEADLAKEFMAYMYSDEAAKIIYEKSGAVMPVTTSSSFMPDNDPNKL
;
A
#
# COMPACT_ATOMS: atom_id res chain seq x y z
N ASP A 1 3.57 -4.25 -5.24
CA ASP A 1 4.12 -3.00 -4.68
C ASP A 1 4.19 -3.14 -3.16
N ALA A 2 3.16 -2.78 -2.41
CA ALA A 2 3.20 -2.72 -0.94
C ALA A 2 3.45 -4.08 -0.23
N PHE A 3 2.87 -5.16 -0.75
CA PHE A 3 3.03 -6.51 -0.19
C PHE A 3 4.49 -6.95 -0.07
N PHE A 4 5.29 -6.71 -1.13
CA PHE A 4 6.66 -7.19 -1.18
C PHE A 4 7.55 -6.46 -0.16
N TYR A 5 7.33 -5.16 0.01
CA TYR A 5 8.05 -4.36 1.01
C TYR A 5 7.69 -4.75 2.44
N ALA A 6 6.42 -5.03 2.73
CA ALA A 6 6.01 -5.56 4.02
C ALA A 6 6.65 -6.93 4.29
N LEU A 7 6.66 -7.82 3.30
CA LEU A 7 7.24 -9.16 3.44
C LEU A 7 8.76 -9.14 3.70
N ILE A 8 9.51 -8.23 3.08
CA ILE A 8 10.95 -8.07 3.39
C ILE A 8 11.14 -7.70 4.87
N ASN A 9 10.30 -6.80 5.40
CA ASN A 9 10.37 -6.42 6.81
C ASN A 9 9.97 -7.58 7.73
N GLU A 10 8.96 -8.37 7.39
CA GLU A 10 8.60 -9.57 8.17
C GLU A 10 9.71 -10.61 8.20
N VAL A 11 10.45 -10.77 7.10
CA VAL A 11 11.50 -11.78 7.00
C VAL A 11 12.82 -11.32 7.63
N GLY A 12 13.24 -10.07 7.39
CA GLY A 12 14.58 -9.59 7.73
C GLY A 12 14.61 -8.29 8.54
N GLY A 13 13.47 -7.72 8.87
CA GLY A 13 13.36 -6.45 9.58
C GLY A 13 13.83 -5.24 8.77
N ALA A 14 13.82 -4.08 9.44
CA ALA A 14 14.11 -2.79 8.82
C ALA A 14 15.55 -2.68 8.27
N GLU A 15 16.52 -3.37 8.88
CA GLU A 15 17.92 -3.33 8.41
C GLU A 15 18.06 -3.98 7.03
N VAL A 16 17.52 -5.20 6.86
CA VAL A 16 17.52 -5.91 5.58
C VAL A 16 16.73 -5.14 4.54
N PHE A 17 15.56 -4.62 4.91
CA PHE A 17 14.75 -3.77 4.04
C PHE A 17 15.54 -2.57 3.52
N ASN A 18 16.16 -1.78 4.41
CA ASN A 18 16.91 -0.58 4.02
C ASN A 18 18.08 -0.92 3.10
N LYS A 19 18.85 -1.98 3.40
CA LYS A 19 19.95 -2.43 2.53
C LYS A 19 19.44 -2.85 1.15
N ALA A 20 18.35 -3.60 1.09
CA ALA A 20 17.72 -4.01 -0.16
C ALA A 20 17.25 -2.80 -0.98
N MET A 21 16.64 -1.79 -0.35
CA MET A 21 16.17 -0.56 -1.02
C MET A 21 17.33 0.35 -1.48
N THR A 22 18.53 0.18 -0.91
CA THR A 22 19.77 0.79 -1.42
C THR A 22 20.50 -0.06 -2.46
N PHE A 23 19.84 -1.08 -3.01
CA PHE A 23 20.37 -1.98 -4.04
C PHE A 23 21.64 -2.75 -3.61
N ASP A 24 21.79 -3.04 -2.31
CA ASP A 24 22.93 -3.82 -1.83
C ASP A 24 22.90 -5.26 -2.36
N ALA A 25 23.80 -5.58 -3.28
CA ALA A 25 23.79 -6.85 -4.00
C ALA A 25 24.06 -8.06 -3.09
N ALA A 26 24.73 -7.88 -1.95
CA ALA A 26 24.97 -8.96 -0.99
C ALA A 26 23.66 -9.32 -0.28
N THR A 27 22.89 -8.32 0.17
CA THR A 27 21.57 -8.48 0.79
C THR A 27 20.60 -9.16 -0.18
N TRP A 28 20.54 -8.75 -1.45
CA TRP A 28 19.68 -9.40 -2.46
C TRP A 28 20.01 -10.87 -2.74
N LYS A 29 21.25 -11.30 -2.47
CA LYS A 29 21.70 -12.70 -2.57
C LYS A 29 21.68 -13.45 -1.24
N GLY A 30 21.30 -12.76 -0.16
CA GLY A 30 21.30 -13.28 1.20
C GLY A 30 20.13 -14.23 1.48
N PRO A 31 20.22 -15.02 2.56
CA PRO A 31 19.20 -16.01 2.91
C PRO A 31 17.82 -15.37 3.17
N GLU A 32 17.77 -14.15 3.69
CA GLU A 32 16.52 -13.43 3.93
C GLU A 32 15.78 -13.14 2.62
N MET A 33 16.48 -12.62 1.61
CA MET A 33 15.86 -12.36 0.31
C MET A 33 15.53 -13.65 -0.44
N THR A 34 16.33 -14.72 -0.29
CA THR A 34 15.95 -16.06 -0.78
C THR A 34 14.61 -16.51 -0.18
N LYS A 35 14.45 -16.42 1.15
CA LYS A 35 13.20 -16.77 1.84
C LYS A 35 12.01 -15.93 1.35
N VAL A 36 12.21 -14.61 1.15
CA VAL A 36 11.19 -13.73 0.57
C VAL A 36 10.74 -14.23 -0.82
N PHE A 37 11.68 -14.51 -1.72
CA PHE A 37 11.34 -14.98 -3.08
C PHE A 37 10.70 -16.37 -3.09
N GLU A 38 11.14 -17.28 -2.21
CA GLU A 38 10.52 -18.60 -2.05
C GLU A 38 9.07 -18.47 -1.58
N LEU A 39 8.79 -17.64 -0.57
CA LEU A 39 7.43 -17.37 -0.10
C LEU A 39 6.55 -16.77 -1.20
N VAL A 40 7.07 -15.80 -1.96
CA VAL A 40 6.35 -15.25 -3.13
C VAL A 40 6.06 -16.37 -4.14
N GLY A 41 7.03 -17.22 -4.43
CA GLY A 41 6.89 -18.35 -5.35
C GLY A 41 5.82 -19.35 -4.91
N GLU A 42 5.71 -19.63 -3.61
CA GLU A 42 4.64 -20.47 -3.06
C GLU A 42 3.27 -19.77 -3.15
N LEU A 43 3.19 -18.49 -2.80
CA LEU A 43 1.94 -17.72 -2.83
C LEU A 43 1.35 -17.62 -4.24
N VAL A 44 2.18 -17.49 -5.27
CA VAL A 44 1.73 -17.44 -6.68
C VAL A 44 0.94 -18.68 -7.07
N LYS A 45 1.19 -19.84 -6.45
CA LYS A 45 0.45 -21.09 -6.73
C LYS A 45 -1.01 -21.03 -6.26
N TYR A 46 -1.33 -20.13 -5.35
CA TYR A 46 -2.70 -19.92 -4.82
C TYR A 46 -3.45 -18.80 -5.54
N ASN A 47 -2.82 -18.09 -6.47
CA ASN A 47 -3.50 -17.05 -7.23
C ASN A 47 -4.61 -17.65 -8.10
N HIS A 48 -5.66 -16.87 -8.33
CA HIS A 48 -6.63 -17.19 -9.35
C HIS A 48 -5.94 -17.28 -10.72
N VAL A 49 -6.36 -18.21 -11.58
CA VAL A 49 -5.69 -18.49 -12.86
C VAL A 49 -5.58 -17.26 -13.76
N ASP A 50 -6.56 -16.36 -13.69
CA ASP A 50 -6.60 -15.15 -14.48
C ASP A 50 -5.76 -14.00 -13.91
N THR A 51 -5.25 -14.12 -12.67
CA THR A 51 -4.65 -12.99 -11.95
C THR A 51 -3.52 -12.34 -12.71
N VAL A 52 -2.61 -13.15 -13.26
CA VAL A 52 -1.46 -12.66 -14.03
C VAL A 52 -1.91 -12.00 -15.33
N ALA A 53 -2.85 -12.60 -16.05
CA ALA A 53 -3.36 -12.05 -17.31
C ALA A 53 -4.12 -10.73 -17.10
N GLN A 54 -4.71 -10.54 -15.92
CA GLN A 54 -5.45 -9.34 -15.53
C GLN A 54 -4.57 -8.26 -14.87
N ALA A 55 -3.29 -8.52 -14.59
CA ALA A 55 -2.38 -7.58 -13.94
C ALA A 55 -1.88 -6.47 -14.91
N ASN A 56 -2.81 -5.68 -15.43
CA ASN A 56 -2.56 -4.56 -16.35
C ASN A 56 -3.64 -3.47 -16.19
N ASN A 57 -3.43 -2.32 -16.85
CA ASN A 57 -4.30 -1.14 -16.74
C ASN A 57 -5.77 -1.37 -17.13
N GLU A 58 -6.07 -2.39 -17.94
CA GLU A 58 -7.43 -2.71 -18.38
C GLU A 58 -8.07 -3.82 -17.53
N GLY A 59 -7.25 -4.69 -16.96
CA GLY A 59 -7.69 -5.91 -16.28
C GLY A 59 -7.73 -5.81 -14.75
N PHE A 60 -7.07 -4.84 -14.13
CA PHE A 60 -6.85 -4.85 -12.68
C PHE A 60 -8.17 -4.84 -11.87
N THR A 61 -9.22 -4.17 -12.35
CA THR A 61 -10.53 -4.17 -11.70
C THR A 61 -11.20 -5.54 -11.73
N LYS A 62 -10.86 -6.40 -12.70
CA LYS A 62 -11.33 -7.80 -12.73
C LYS A 62 -10.69 -8.61 -11.60
N ASN A 63 -9.42 -8.35 -11.28
CA ASN A 63 -8.78 -8.95 -10.11
C ASN A 63 -9.43 -8.47 -8.81
N GLN A 64 -9.77 -7.19 -8.73
CA GLN A 64 -10.48 -6.62 -7.59
C GLN A 64 -11.88 -7.22 -7.44
N GLN A 65 -12.59 -7.49 -8.54
CA GLN A 65 -13.89 -8.14 -8.52
C GLN A 65 -13.84 -9.55 -7.90
N LEU A 66 -12.70 -10.25 -7.98
CA LEU A 66 -12.58 -11.60 -7.40
C LEU A 66 -12.84 -11.63 -5.89
N VAL A 67 -12.41 -10.62 -5.14
CA VAL A 67 -12.68 -10.57 -3.68
C VAL A 67 -14.17 -10.34 -3.43
N LEU A 68 -14.79 -9.43 -4.19
CA LEU A 68 -16.22 -9.10 -4.06
C LEU A 68 -17.12 -10.27 -4.44
N ASP A 69 -16.67 -11.12 -5.35
CA ASP A 69 -17.36 -12.33 -5.80
C ASP A 69 -17.12 -13.55 -4.87
N ASN A 70 -16.39 -13.39 -3.76
CA ASN A 70 -15.93 -14.51 -2.91
C ASN A 70 -15.08 -15.56 -3.67
N LYS A 71 -14.40 -15.18 -4.75
CA LYS A 71 -13.47 -16.03 -5.51
C LYS A 71 -12.02 -15.90 -5.04
N ALA A 72 -11.71 -14.84 -4.30
CA ALA A 72 -10.45 -14.64 -3.61
C ALA A 72 -10.73 -14.24 -2.16
N LEU A 73 -9.94 -14.78 -1.22
CA LEU A 73 -10.06 -14.45 0.21
C LEU A 73 -9.28 -13.18 0.58
N PHE A 74 -8.14 -12.95 -0.09
CA PHE A 74 -7.27 -11.82 0.17
C PHE A 74 -6.95 -11.08 -1.11
N ILE A 75 -6.79 -9.76 -1.00
CA ILE A 75 -6.29 -8.89 -2.06
C ILE A 75 -5.30 -7.89 -1.46
N PRO A 76 -3.98 -8.14 -1.57
CA PRO A 76 -2.99 -7.17 -1.11
C PRO A 76 -3.07 -5.90 -1.97
N ASN A 77 -3.69 -4.86 -1.45
CA ASN A 77 -3.94 -3.60 -2.16
C ASN A 77 -4.07 -2.43 -1.16
N GLY A 78 -4.07 -1.20 -1.66
CA GLY A 78 -4.20 0.00 -0.85
C GLY A 78 -5.61 0.23 -0.32
N THR A 79 -5.70 1.14 0.66
CA THR A 79 -6.94 1.54 1.34
C THR A 79 -7.94 2.26 0.42
N TRP A 80 -7.54 2.64 -0.79
CA TRP A 80 -8.45 3.19 -1.81
C TRP A 80 -9.37 2.14 -2.44
N LEU A 81 -9.06 0.84 -2.32
CA LEU A 81 -9.79 -0.24 -2.98
C LEU A 81 -11.31 -0.23 -2.69
N PRO A 82 -11.80 -0.09 -1.44
CA PRO A 82 -13.24 -0.04 -1.17
C PRO A 82 -13.96 1.10 -1.90
N GLY A 83 -13.33 2.28 -1.99
CA GLY A 83 -13.87 3.42 -2.71
C GLY A 83 -13.81 3.23 -4.23
N GLU A 84 -12.69 2.72 -4.75
CA GLU A 84 -12.52 2.39 -6.17
C GLU A 84 -13.58 1.40 -6.66
N MET A 85 -13.97 0.45 -5.80
CA MET A 85 -14.96 -0.58 -6.11
C MET A 85 -16.34 -0.29 -5.53
N GLU A 86 -16.66 0.95 -5.10
CA GLU A 86 -17.90 1.28 -4.40
C GLU A 86 -19.16 0.88 -5.21
N ALA A 87 -19.16 1.15 -6.51
CA ALA A 87 -20.26 0.85 -7.42
C ALA A 87 -20.24 -0.60 -7.98
N ALA A 88 -19.22 -1.39 -7.65
CA ALA A 88 -19.09 -2.74 -8.16
C ALA A 88 -20.10 -3.70 -7.49
N PRO A 89 -20.68 -4.64 -8.24
CA PRO A 89 -21.52 -5.68 -7.65
C PRO A 89 -20.68 -6.52 -6.68
N ARG A 90 -21.32 -7.02 -5.62
CA ARG A 90 -20.66 -7.81 -4.59
C ARG A 90 -21.60 -8.89 -4.09
N ALA A 91 -21.04 -10.00 -3.65
CA ALA A 91 -21.79 -11.13 -3.12
C ALA A 91 -22.67 -10.70 -1.92
N GLU A 92 -23.79 -11.39 -1.73
CA GLU A 92 -24.67 -11.14 -0.59
C GLU A 92 -23.91 -11.37 0.73
N GLY A 93 -24.03 -10.42 1.66
CA GLY A 93 -23.34 -10.48 2.96
C GLY A 93 -21.84 -10.19 2.92
N PHE A 94 -21.31 -9.67 1.80
CA PHE A 94 -19.90 -9.27 1.72
C PHE A 94 -19.59 -8.12 2.71
N GLU A 95 -18.51 -8.28 3.47
CA GLU A 95 -17.97 -7.27 4.36
C GLU A 95 -16.47 -7.10 4.12
N TRP A 96 -16.01 -5.84 4.13
CA TRP A 96 -14.58 -5.56 4.05
C TRP A 96 -13.88 -5.89 5.36
N GLY A 97 -12.75 -6.59 5.26
CA GLY A 97 -11.80 -6.76 6.35
C GLY A 97 -10.47 -6.12 6.00
N PHE A 98 -9.75 -5.62 7.01
CA PHE A 98 -8.40 -5.10 6.88
C PHE A 98 -7.46 -5.81 7.86
N SER A 99 -6.26 -6.14 7.40
CA SER A 99 -5.22 -6.71 8.24
C SER A 99 -3.85 -6.31 7.73
N ALA A 100 -2.87 -6.27 8.63
CA ALA A 100 -1.47 -6.32 8.25
C ALA A 100 -1.16 -7.68 7.59
N LEU A 101 0.00 -7.79 6.95
CA LEU A 101 0.45 -9.08 6.46
C LEU A 101 0.55 -10.07 7.65
N PRO A 102 0.13 -11.34 7.49
CA PRO A 102 0.29 -12.34 8.55
C PRO A 102 1.77 -12.62 8.79
N ALA A 103 2.18 -12.66 10.06
CA ALA A 103 3.55 -12.92 10.43
C ALA A 103 4.06 -14.23 9.80
N VAL A 104 5.27 -14.19 9.26
CA VAL A 104 5.93 -15.35 8.63
C VAL A 104 6.14 -16.50 9.62
N GLU A 105 6.27 -16.20 10.91
CA GLU A 105 6.46 -17.17 11.99
C GLU A 105 5.57 -16.85 13.19
N GLU A 106 5.28 -17.87 14.01
CA GLU A 106 4.44 -17.71 15.20
C GLU A 106 5.06 -16.70 16.17
N GLY A 107 4.27 -15.69 16.57
CA GLY A 107 4.73 -14.60 17.44
C GLY A 107 5.63 -13.57 16.77
N GLY A 108 5.85 -13.68 15.46
CA GLY A 108 6.61 -12.70 14.69
C GLY A 108 5.89 -11.37 14.50
N ASP A 109 6.66 -10.38 14.04
CA ASP A 109 6.13 -9.07 13.69
C ASP A 109 5.19 -9.16 12.47
N ARG A 110 4.24 -8.23 12.42
CA ARG A 110 3.32 -8.05 11.29
C ARG A 110 3.53 -6.68 10.72
N TYR A 111 3.68 -6.60 9.41
CA TYR A 111 3.93 -5.32 8.75
C TYR A 111 2.79 -4.93 7.82
N SER A 112 2.48 -3.64 7.80
CA SER A 112 1.74 -2.99 6.73
C SER A 112 2.65 -1.93 6.12
N TYR A 113 2.62 -1.80 4.80
CA TYR A 113 3.43 -0.82 4.10
C TYR A 113 2.56 0.36 3.69
N THR A 114 2.92 1.55 4.15
CA THR A 114 2.30 2.80 3.72
C THR A 114 3.09 3.36 2.55
N PHE A 115 2.46 3.38 1.37
CA PHE A 115 2.96 4.14 0.25
C PHE A 115 2.71 5.64 0.48
N PHE A 116 3.65 6.48 0.06
CA PHE A 116 3.52 7.94 0.12
C PHE A 116 3.83 8.56 -1.24
N GLU A 117 2.96 9.46 -1.67
CA GLU A 117 3.20 10.30 -2.83
C GLU A 117 4.29 11.31 -2.53
N GLN A 118 5.11 11.62 -3.55
CA GLN A 118 6.29 12.45 -3.39
C GLN A 118 6.16 13.71 -4.24
N MET A 119 6.48 14.85 -3.66
CA MET A 119 6.58 16.12 -4.38
C MET A 119 8.05 16.52 -4.51
N TYR A 120 8.42 16.96 -5.70
CA TYR A 120 9.78 17.37 -6.03
C TYR A 120 9.79 18.76 -6.66
N ILE A 121 10.80 19.55 -6.31
CA ILE A 121 11.13 20.80 -7.01
C ILE A 121 12.31 20.49 -7.93
N PRO A 122 12.13 20.52 -9.26
CA PRO A 122 13.24 20.32 -10.18
C PRO A 122 14.31 21.40 -9.98
N GLU A 123 15.58 21.04 -10.14
CA GLU A 123 16.70 21.99 -10.04
C GLU A 123 16.55 23.18 -11.01
N GLY A 124 15.97 22.94 -12.19
CA GLY A 124 15.69 23.96 -13.20
C GLY A 124 14.37 24.72 -13.04
N ALA A 125 13.70 24.64 -11.89
CA ALA A 125 12.44 25.34 -11.65
C ALA A 125 12.64 26.87 -11.72
N LYS A 126 11.91 27.53 -12.62
CA LYS A 126 12.00 29.00 -12.80
C LYS A 126 11.62 29.77 -11.53
N GLU A 127 10.65 29.26 -10.78
CA GLU A 127 10.09 29.87 -9.57
C GLU A 127 10.30 28.95 -8.36
N ALA A 128 11.54 28.56 -8.10
CA ALA A 128 11.86 27.56 -7.06
C ALA A 128 11.42 27.99 -5.66
N ASP A 129 11.48 29.28 -5.33
CA ASP A 129 11.08 29.76 -4.00
C ASP A 129 9.56 29.72 -3.80
N LEU A 130 8.77 30.10 -4.80
CA LEU A 130 7.32 29.95 -4.75
C LEU A 130 6.91 28.46 -4.69
N ALA A 131 7.63 27.58 -5.39
CA ALA A 131 7.39 26.14 -5.30
C ALA A 131 7.65 25.60 -3.89
N LYS A 132 8.65 26.13 -3.16
CA LYS A 132 8.89 25.77 -1.74
C LYS A 132 7.75 26.26 -0.84
N GLU A 133 7.25 27.47 -1.05
CA GLU A 133 6.10 27.99 -0.30
C GLU A 133 4.85 27.13 -0.51
N PHE A 134 4.58 26.75 -1.76
CA PHE A 134 3.47 25.85 -2.06
C PHE A 134 3.66 24.46 -1.43
N MET A 135 4.87 23.89 -1.52
CA MET A 135 5.19 22.63 -0.87
C MET A 135 5.00 22.70 0.64
N ALA A 136 5.38 23.80 1.30
CA ALA A 136 5.14 24.01 2.72
C ALA A 136 3.63 24.09 3.03
N TYR A 137 2.85 24.78 2.19
CA TYR A 137 1.39 24.84 2.32
C TYR A 137 0.75 23.45 2.24
N MET A 138 1.22 22.57 1.35
CA MET A 138 0.70 21.19 1.22
C MET A 138 0.83 20.36 2.50
N TYR A 139 1.71 20.74 3.44
CA TYR A 139 1.86 20.12 4.75
C TYR A 139 1.19 20.91 5.89
N SER A 140 0.39 21.94 5.58
CA SER A 140 -0.44 22.64 6.56
C SER A 140 -1.68 21.81 6.92
N ASP A 141 -2.25 22.07 8.11
CA ASP A 141 -3.53 21.48 8.53
C ASP A 141 -4.67 21.82 7.54
N GLU A 142 -4.65 23.02 6.97
CA GLU A 142 -5.64 23.44 5.97
C GLU A 142 -5.58 22.55 4.72
N ALA A 143 -4.38 22.41 4.13
CA ALA A 143 -4.22 21.59 2.93
C ALA A 143 -4.49 20.10 3.23
N ALA A 144 -3.96 19.57 4.35
CA ALA A 144 -4.18 18.19 4.74
C ALA A 144 -5.67 17.87 4.93
N LYS A 145 -6.42 18.77 5.58
CA LYS A 145 -7.87 18.65 5.72
C LYS A 145 -8.58 18.69 4.37
N ILE A 146 -8.25 19.63 3.49
CA ILE A 146 -8.86 19.73 2.15
C ILE A 146 -8.60 18.44 1.35
N ILE A 147 -7.37 17.94 1.36
CA ILE A 147 -7.00 16.71 0.64
C ILE A 147 -7.83 15.53 1.17
N TYR A 148 -7.87 15.35 2.48
CA TYR A 148 -8.63 14.27 3.09
C TYR A 148 -10.14 14.36 2.77
N GLU A 149 -10.76 15.53 2.92
CA GLU A 149 -12.19 15.74 2.63
C GLU A 149 -12.55 15.52 1.15
N LYS A 150 -11.60 15.73 0.23
CA LYS A 150 -11.84 15.64 -1.22
C LYS A 150 -11.48 14.29 -1.83
N SER A 151 -10.49 13.58 -1.27
CA SER A 151 -9.99 12.32 -1.85
C SER A 151 -9.86 11.17 -0.86
N GLY A 152 -10.04 11.40 0.44
CA GLY A 152 -9.76 10.42 1.50
C GLY A 152 -8.27 10.18 1.73
N ALA A 153 -7.37 10.89 1.04
CA ALA A 153 -5.93 10.71 1.22
C ALA A 153 -5.45 11.28 2.56
N VAL A 154 -4.69 10.47 3.30
CA VAL A 154 -4.12 10.83 4.59
C VAL A 154 -2.71 11.37 4.36
N MET A 155 -2.50 12.66 4.66
CA MET A 155 -1.19 13.29 4.51
C MET A 155 -0.22 12.85 5.62
N PRO A 156 1.10 12.82 5.39
CA PRO A 156 2.08 12.46 6.43
C PRO A 156 2.39 13.64 7.37
N VAL A 157 1.36 14.19 8.02
CA VAL A 157 1.48 15.21 9.08
C VAL A 157 0.98 14.65 10.40
N THR A 158 1.52 15.14 11.52
CA THR A 158 1.20 14.63 12.87
C THR A 158 -0.26 14.82 13.26
N THR A 159 -0.99 15.67 12.56
CA THR A 159 -2.40 16.02 12.80
C THR A 159 -3.39 15.22 11.95
N SER A 160 -2.94 14.44 10.97
CA SER A 160 -3.83 13.84 9.96
C SER A 160 -4.96 12.99 10.52
N SER A 161 -4.69 12.17 11.54
CA SER A 161 -5.70 11.32 12.18
C SER A 161 -6.85 12.11 12.81
N SER A 162 -6.64 13.39 13.14
CA SER A 162 -7.68 14.24 13.72
C SER A 162 -8.73 14.70 12.69
N PHE A 163 -8.41 14.63 11.39
CA PHE A 163 -9.33 15.00 10.32
C PHE A 163 -10.24 13.85 9.88
N MET A 164 -9.91 12.61 10.27
CA MET A 164 -10.70 11.43 9.94
C MET A 164 -11.90 11.30 10.90
N PRO A 165 -13.14 11.18 10.42
CA PRO A 165 -14.30 10.93 11.27
C PRO A 165 -14.24 9.51 11.85
N ASP A 166 -14.90 9.31 12.99
CA ASP A 166 -14.86 8.03 13.72
C ASP A 166 -15.48 6.85 12.96
N ASN A 167 -16.30 7.15 11.94
CA ASN A 167 -16.91 6.16 11.07
C ASN A 167 -16.15 5.94 9.74
N ASP A 168 -14.96 6.52 9.58
CA ASP A 168 -14.15 6.28 8.39
C ASP A 168 -13.64 4.82 8.38
N PRO A 169 -13.86 4.05 7.30
CA PRO A 169 -13.50 2.64 7.23
C PRO A 169 -11.99 2.38 7.26
N ASN A 170 -11.17 3.42 7.05
CA ASN A 170 -9.71 3.37 7.13
C ASN A 170 -9.17 3.91 8.47
N LYS A 171 -10.02 4.38 9.38
CA LYS A 171 -9.62 4.81 10.72
C LYS A 171 -9.53 3.58 11.62
N LEU A 172 -8.29 3.19 11.96
CA LEU A 172 -7.97 2.08 12.87
C LEU A 172 -8.25 2.44 14.34
#